data_AF-A0A6L7LAW4-F1
#
_entry.id   AF-A0A6L7LAW4-F1
#
_cell.length_a   1.000
_cell.length_b   1.000
_cell.length_c   1.000
_cell.angle_alpha   90.00
_cell.angle_beta   90.00
_cell.angle_gamma   90.00
#
_symmetry.space_group_name_H-M   'P 1'
#
loop_
_entity.id
_entity.type
_entity.pdbx_description
1 polymer ?
#
loop_
_entity_poly.entity_id
_entity_poly.type
_entity_poly.pdbx_seq_one_letter_code
_entity_poly.pdbx_strand_id
1 'polypeptide(L)' 'MDLALTPAQETLKTEAREFFERECPTSLVREMERDERGYSADMWERMAALGWMGLPFPERYGGGGGSLTDLAVLLEEFGR' A
#
# COMPACT_ATOMS: atom_id res chain seq x y z
N MET A 1 -2.72 22.52 15.70
CA MET A 1 -2.36 21.62 14.59
C MET A 1 -3.20 20.39 14.78
N ASP A 2 -4.10 20.11 13.85
CA ASP A 2 -4.86 18.86 13.86
C ASP A 2 -4.01 17.80 13.15
N LEU A 3 -3.81 16.67 13.82
CA LEU A 3 -2.98 15.55 13.37
C LEU A 3 -3.83 14.29 13.14
N ALA A 4 -5.15 14.39 13.30
CA ALA A 4 -6.04 13.29 13.00
C ALA A 4 -6.02 12.97 11.51
N LEU A 5 -6.18 11.69 11.18
CA LEU A 5 -6.36 11.27 9.80
C LEU A 5 -7.69 11.79 9.27
N THR A 6 -7.70 12.15 7.99
CA THR A 6 -8.95 12.45 7.30
C THR A 6 -9.79 11.18 7.15
N PRO A 7 -11.11 11.28 6.96
CA PRO A 7 -11.95 10.10 6.70
C PRO A 7 -11.45 9.24 5.54
N ALA A 8 -10.95 9.86 4.47
CA ALA A 8 -10.37 9.15 3.34
C ALA A 8 -9.09 8.38 3.71
N GLN A 9 -8.23 8.97 4.56
CA GLN A 9 -7.04 8.30 5.08
C GLN A 9 -7.37 7.14 6.01
N GLU A 10 -8.41 7.26 6.85
CA GLU A 10 -8.87 6.14 7.70
C GLU A 10 -9.41 4.97 6.86
N THR A 11 -10.14 5.27 5.77
CA THR A 11 -10.57 4.25 4.81
C THR A 11 -9.36 3.58 4.15
N LEU A 12 -8.43 4.37 3.60
CA LEU A 12 -7.21 3.85 2.98
C LEU A 12 -6.40 2.96 3.92
N LYS A 13 -6.25 3.39 5.18
CA LYS A 13 -5.57 2.63 6.23
C LYS A 13 -6.25 1.28 6.50
N THR A 14 -7.57 1.29 6.64
CA THR A 14 -8.35 0.07 6.90
C THR A 14 -8.21 -0.92 5.74
N GLU A 15 -8.37 -0.44 4.50
CA GLU A 15 -8.24 -1.27 3.30
C GLU A 15 -6.82 -1.83 3.14
N ALA A 16 -5.80 -1.00 3.36
CA ALA A 16 -4.40 -1.44 3.32
C ALA A 16 -4.12 -2.52 4.35
N ARG A 17 -4.56 -2.33 5.60
CA ARG A 17 -4.38 -3.31 6.66
C ARG A 17 -5.02 -4.65 6.32
N GLU A 18 -6.30 -4.64 5.96
CA GLU A 18 -7.02 -5.88 5.64
C GLU A 18 -6.40 -6.63 4.46
N PHE A 19 -5.88 -5.87 3.48
CA PHE A 19 -5.14 -6.46 2.36
C PHE A 19 -3.84 -7.12 2.81
N PHE A 20 -2.98 -6.43 3.57
CA PHE A 20 -1.68 -7.00 3.98
C PHE A 20 -1.83 -8.15 4.97
N GLU A 21 -2.79 -8.08 5.89
CA GLU A 21 -3.10 -9.18 6.80
C GLU A 21 -3.51 -10.46 6.05
N ARG A 22 -4.19 -10.31 4.91
CA ARG A 22 -4.64 -11.43 4.08
C ARG A 22 -3.57 -11.92 3.10
N GLU A 23 -2.91 -11.01 2.41
CA GLU A 23 -2.07 -11.32 1.25
C GLU A 23 -0.57 -11.41 1.60
N CYS A 24 -0.13 -10.83 2.71
CA CYS A 24 1.28 -10.81 3.13
C CYS A 24 1.50 -11.47 4.50
N PRO A 25 1.22 -12.78 4.63
CA PRO A 25 1.52 -13.49 5.88
C PRO A 25 3.04 -13.55 6.12
N THR A 26 3.46 -13.67 7.37
CA THR A 26 4.89 -13.75 7.72
C THR A 26 5.61 -14.91 7.01
N SER A 27 4.91 -15.99 6.66
CA SER A 27 5.46 -17.08 5.86
C SER A 27 5.90 -16.63 4.47
N LEU A 28 5.12 -15.77 3.81
CA LEU A 28 5.48 -15.19 2.51
C LEU A 28 6.72 -14.31 2.65
N VAL A 29 6.79 -13.48 3.71
CA VAL A 29 7.96 -12.65 3.99
C VAL A 29 9.22 -13.52 4.13
N ARG A 30 9.15 -14.62 4.89
CA ARG A 30 10.26 -15.58 5.07
C ARG A 30 10.65 -16.30 3.78
N GLU A 31 9.68 -16.54 2.89
CA GLU A 31 9.95 -17.11 1.56
C GLU A 31 10.70 -16.08 0.70
N MET A 32 10.23 -14.84 0.68
CA MET A 32 10.85 -13.75 -0.09
C MET A 32 12.27 -13.41 0.41
N GLU A 33 12.57 -13.56 1.70
CA GLU A 33 13.94 -13.44 2.23
C GLU A 33 14.95 -14.40 1.55
N ARG A 34 14.47 -15.51 0.97
CA ARG A 34 15.29 -16.54 0.31
C ARG A 34 15.14 -16.56 -1.20
N ASP A 35 14.13 -15.89 -1.74
CA ASP A 35 13.90 -15.76 -3.17
C ASP A 35 14.92 -14.78 -3.77
N GLU A 36 15.43 -15.08 -4.97
CA GLU A 36 16.44 -14.25 -5.63
C GLU A 36 15.92 -12.85 -5.97
N ARG A 37 14.61 -12.69 -6.23
CA ARG A 37 13.99 -11.39 -6.52
C ARG A 37 13.65 -10.64 -5.25
N GLY A 38 13.31 -11.35 -4.18
CA GLY A 38 12.94 -10.76 -2.88
C GLY A 38 11.55 -10.13 -2.83
N TYR A 39 10.70 -10.33 -3.85
CA TYR A 39 9.33 -9.83 -3.89
C TYR A 39 8.41 -10.70 -4.74
N SER A 40 7.11 -10.63 -4.46
CA SER A 40 6.06 -11.30 -5.24
C SER A 40 5.49 -10.39 -6.32
N ALA A 41 5.70 -10.73 -7.60
CA ALA A 41 5.14 -9.99 -8.73
C ALA A 41 3.59 -9.97 -8.70
N ASP A 42 2.96 -11.08 -8.30
CA ASP A 42 1.50 -11.19 -8.15
C ASP A 42 0.98 -10.19 -7.10
N MET A 43 1.68 -10.05 -5.97
CA MET A 43 1.30 -9.08 -4.93
C MET A 43 1.42 -7.64 -5.45
N TRP A 44 2.47 -7.33 -6.21
CA TRP A 44 2.64 -6.02 -6.84
C TRP A 44 1.54 -5.72 -7.85
N GLU A 45 1.15 -6.70 -8.68
CA GLU A 45 0.04 -6.55 -9.64
C GLU A 45 -1.29 -6.29 -8.93
N ARG A 46 -1.57 -7.00 -7.82
CA ARG A 46 -2.77 -6.76 -7.01
C ARG A 46 -2.81 -5.35 -6.41
N MET A 47 -1.69 -4.88 -5.85
CA MET A 47 -1.60 -3.51 -5.33
C MET A 47 -1.71 -2.45 -6.44
N ALA A 48 -1.19 -2.74 -7.63
CA ALA A 48 -1.36 -1.86 -8.80
C ALA A 48 -2.82 -1.80 -9.25
N ALA A 49 -3.54 -2.92 -9.22
CA ALA A 49 -4.98 -2.97 -9.53
C ALA A 49 -5.83 -2.15 -8.53
N LEU A 50 -5.37 -2.00 -7.29
CA LEU A 50 -5.98 -1.11 -6.28
C LEU A 50 -5.62 0.37 -6.48
N GLY A 51 -4.78 0.71 -7.47
CA GLY A 51 -4.36 2.08 -7.76
C GLY A 51 -3.29 2.63 -6.82
N TRP A 52 -2.80 1.83 -5.87
CA TRP A 52 -1.86 2.27 -4.83
C TRP A 52 -0.52 2.73 -5.38
N MET A 53 -0.05 2.13 -6.48
CA MET A 53 1.19 2.51 -7.15
C MET A 53 1.14 3.92 -7.76
N GLY A 54 -0.06 4.37 -8.11
CA GLY A 54 -0.34 5.67 -8.68
C GLY A 54 -0.70 6.74 -7.65
N LEU A 55 -0.88 6.38 -6.37
CA LEU A 55 -1.54 7.21 -5.36
C LEU A 55 -1.04 8.66 -5.29
N PRO A 56 0.27 8.95 -5.14
CA PRO A 56 0.76 10.33 -5.01
C PRO A 56 0.85 11.08 -6.35
N PHE A 57 0.61 10.40 -7.47
CA PHE A 57 0.84 10.96 -8.79
C PHE A 57 -0.41 11.68 -9.32
N PRO A 58 -0.24 12.77 -10.09
CA PRO A 58 -1.36 13.45 -10.73
C PRO A 58 -2.17 12.56 -11.69
N GLU A 59 -3.48 12.75 -11.73
CA GLU A 59 -4.41 12.03 -12.61
C GLU A 59 -4.05 12.12 -14.10
N ARG A 60 -3.44 13.24 -14.55
CA ARG A 60 -2.99 13.40 -15.94
C ARG A 60 -1.95 12.37 -16.38
N TYR A 61 -1.34 11.66 -15.43
CA TYR A 61 -0.39 10.57 -15.67
C TYR A 61 -0.99 9.19 -15.32
N GLY A 62 -2.29 9.11 -15.06
CA GLY A 62 -2.96 7.90 -14.58
C GLY A 62 -2.79 7.64 -13.08
N GLY A 63 -2.38 8.65 -12.30
CA GLY A 63 -2.25 8.57 -10.85
C GLY A 63 -3.55 8.84 -10.09
N GLY A 64 -3.51 8.65 -8.76
CA GLY A 64 -4.68 8.78 -7.87
C GLY A 64 -4.90 10.19 -7.33
N GLY A 65 -4.02 11.15 -7.61
CA GLY A 65 -4.16 12.54 -7.14
C GLY A 65 -4.02 12.73 -5.62
N GLY A 66 -3.56 11.70 -4.91
CA GLY A 66 -3.34 11.71 -3.47
C GLY A 66 -2.15 12.56 -3.06
N SER A 67 -2.16 12.97 -1.80
CA SER A 67 -1.07 13.70 -1.16
C SER A 67 0.04 12.77 -0.68
N LEU A 68 1.19 13.34 -0.30
CA LEU A 68 2.25 12.59 0.38
C LEU A 68 1.81 12.02 1.73
N THR A 69 0.86 12.67 2.41
CA THR A 69 0.30 12.13 3.66
C THR A 69 -0.59 10.91 3.42
N ASP A 70 -1.32 10.86 2.30
CA ASP A 70 -2.09 9.66 1.93
C ASP A 70 -1.14 8.49 1.62
N LEU A 71 -0.05 8.77 0.90
CA LEU A 71 1.00 7.80 0.67
C LEU A 71 1.66 7.33 1.97
N ALA A 72 1.92 8.24 2.92
CA ALA A 72 2.51 7.88 4.21
C ALA A 72 1.62 6.92 5.00
N VAL A 73 0.30 7.17 5.02
CA VAL A 73 -0.68 6.29 5.67
C VAL A 73 -0.67 4.89 5.04
N LEU A 74 -0.63 4.82 3.71
CA LEU A 74 -0.52 3.54 3.01
C LEU A 74 0.78 2.81 3.38
N LEU A 75 1.93 3.49 3.32
CA LEU A 75 3.24 2.91 3.61
C LEU A 75 3.41 2.49 5.08
N GLU A 76 2.72 3.13 6.02
CA GLU A 76 2.70 2.70 7.41
C GLU A 76 2.16 1.27 7.56
N GLU A 77 1.07 0.95 6.84
CA GLU A 77 0.50 -0.40 6.87
C GLU A 77 1.30 -1.42 6.04
N PHE A 78 2.12 -0.99 5.06
CA PHE A 78 3.07 -1.88 4.36
C PHE A 78 4.15 -2.46 5.29
N GLY A 79 4.58 -1.68 6.28
CA GLY A 79 5.73 -2.01 7.13
C GLY A 79 5.38 -2.65 8.48
N ARG A 80 4.09 -2.87 8.75
CA ARG A 80 3.57 -3.41 10.02
C ARG A 80 3.85 -4.91 10.13
#